data_AF-A0A1Y5P6Z2-F1
#
_entry.id   AF-A0A1Y5P6Z2-F1
#
_cell.length_a   1.000
_cell.length_b   1.000
_cell.length_c   1.000
_cell.angle_alpha   90.00
_cell.angle_beta   90.00
_cell.angle_gamma   90.00
#
_symmetry.space_group_name_H-M   'P 1'
#
loop_
_entity.id
_entity.type
_entity.pdbx_description
1 polymer ?
#
loop_
_entity_poly.entity_id
_entity_poly.type
_entity_poly.pdbx_seq_one_letter_code
_entity_poly.pdbx_strand_id
1 'polypeptide(L)'
;MAGGIWGRRKREQEELQAKIAELGRRADSALVAADERIRTTADELTYAEIELGRDATGELRAAVAAVRQHLGEAFHLNQLNHDEIPDTSEELQTRNERIIQLCDWAQELLDDRTEALAESIARARRAPEIIAGIRRDVERLRARLPQAEETVARLQQRYSPAALRKISGNPAEARQLLDFAVHGSDVSEVRRESGQREQANIALETAIEAVRRATTLLESVDQFEVEALRASSTLTAIVDDSRQDIVDARDLAGVPAVAAATTALEKALDDFGTTAEKPDPFTELTRLREANTALDLAVAKARERAARPLPPESHVRHAIDDADRQLGVARSVISGHRGWIGADARTRLAEAERIRLELAPFIGAPIDEDLREQALADARRCGMLAAEALQLAQRDIDSSRPNDGGWGQGGGRGQRGGPDIMGGLLGGLVIGSLLDGMFD
;
A
#
# COMPACT_ATOMS: atom_id res chain seq x y z
N MET A 1 13.02 -62.96 -35.13
CA MET A 1 12.84 -62.01 -34.00
C MET A 1 11.36 -61.65 -33.80
N ALA A 2 10.46 -62.61 -33.57
CA ALA A 2 9.01 -62.34 -33.42
C ALA A 2 8.43 -62.75 -32.04
N GLY A 3 9.09 -63.64 -31.29
CA GLY A 3 8.63 -64.09 -29.97
C GLY A 3 8.80 -63.06 -28.83
N GLY A 4 9.74 -62.12 -28.95
CA GLY A 4 10.04 -61.13 -27.90
C GLY A 4 9.08 -59.92 -27.84
N ILE A 5 8.24 -59.72 -28.87
CA ILE A 5 7.25 -58.62 -28.90
C ILE A 5 5.94 -59.07 -28.26
N TRP A 6 5.52 -60.31 -28.50
CA TRP A 6 4.31 -60.90 -27.93
C TRP A 6 4.44 -61.14 -26.41
N GLY A 7 5.61 -61.59 -25.95
CA GLY A 7 5.90 -61.74 -24.51
C GLY A 7 6.03 -60.41 -23.76
N ARG A 8 6.45 -59.32 -24.42
CA ARG A 8 6.48 -57.97 -23.82
C ARG A 8 5.07 -57.39 -23.69
N ARG A 9 4.25 -57.45 -24.74
CA ARG A 9 2.85 -57.00 -24.69
C ARG A 9 2.01 -57.72 -23.64
N LYS A 10 2.20 -59.04 -23.48
CA LYS A 10 1.51 -59.81 -22.44
C LYS A 10 1.91 -59.36 -21.03
N ARG A 11 3.22 -59.13 -20.79
CA ARG A 11 3.72 -58.61 -19.50
C ARG A 11 3.21 -57.19 -19.22
N GLU A 12 3.21 -56.32 -20.22
CA GLU A 12 2.66 -54.95 -20.11
C GLU A 12 1.16 -54.96 -19.77
N GLN A 13 0.39 -55.89 -20.34
CA GLN A 13 -1.03 -56.08 -20.01
C GLN A 13 -1.23 -56.63 -18.59
N GLU A 14 -0.42 -57.61 -18.17
CA GLU A 14 -0.46 -58.16 -16.81
C GLU A 14 -0.09 -57.10 -15.76
N GLU A 15 0.92 -56.27 -16.03
CA GLU A 15 1.31 -55.14 -15.18
C GLU A 15 0.22 -54.07 -15.09
N LEU A 16 -0.44 -53.73 -16.21
CA LEU A 16 -1.57 -52.79 -16.23
C LEU A 16 -2.76 -53.30 -15.42
N GLN A 17 -3.11 -54.58 -15.58
CA GLN A 17 -4.19 -55.22 -14.83
C GLN A 17 -3.88 -55.26 -13.32
N ALA A 18 -2.62 -55.55 -12.94
CA ALA A 18 -2.20 -55.51 -11.55
C ALA A 18 -2.31 -54.10 -10.94
N LYS A 19 -1.94 -53.05 -11.70
CA LYS A 19 -2.09 -51.65 -11.28
C LYS A 19 -3.55 -51.25 -11.09
N ILE A 20 -4.43 -51.63 -12.01
CA ILE A 20 -5.87 -51.34 -11.90
C ILE A 20 -6.48 -52.08 -10.71
N ALA A 21 -6.10 -53.34 -10.48
CA ALA A 21 -6.56 -54.09 -9.32
C ALA A 21 -6.09 -53.47 -7.99
N GLU A 22 -4.87 -52.93 -7.94
CA GLU A 22 -4.38 -52.17 -6.78
C GLU A 22 -5.14 -50.86 -6.57
N LEU A 23 -5.40 -50.14 -7.65
CA LEU A 23 -6.18 -48.91 -7.63
C LEU A 23 -7.62 -49.17 -7.14
N GLY A 24 -8.24 -50.27 -7.57
CA GLY A 24 -9.55 -50.73 -7.09
C GLY A 24 -9.54 -51.04 -5.60
N ARG A 25 -8.56 -51.81 -5.09
CA ARG A 25 -8.40 -52.04 -3.65
C ARG A 25 -8.27 -50.75 -2.84
N ARG A 26 -7.54 -49.77 -3.39
CA ARG A 26 -7.40 -48.45 -2.77
C ARG A 26 -8.72 -47.68 -2.76
N ALA A 27 -9.48 -47.73 -3.85
CA ALA A 27 -10.79 -47.10 -3.96
C ALA A 27 -11.80 -47.71 -2.97
N ASP A 28 -11.85 -49.04 -2.85
CA ASP A 28 -12.69 -49.74 -1.86
C ASP A 28 -12.30 -49.36 -0.42
N SER A 29 -11.00 -49.33 -0.13
CA SER A 29 -10.52 -48.93 1.21
C SER A 29 -10.86 -47.48 1.52
N ALA A 30 -10.74 -46.58 0.53
CA ALA A 30 -11.08 -45.16 0.68
C ALA A 30 -12.58 -44.95 0.91
N LEU A 31 -13.45 -45.71 0.23
CA LEU A 31 -14.91 -45.69 0.45
C LEU A 31 -15.28 -46.06 1.88
N VAL A 32 -14.70 -47.15 2.40
CA VAL A 32 -14.96 -47.59 3.78
C VAL A 32 -14.47 -46.56 4.79
N ALA A 33 -13.28 -45.98 4.57
CA ALA A 33 -12.73 -44.94 5.44
C ALA A 33 -13.61 -43.67 5.44
N ALA A 34 -14.05 -43.22 4.27
CA ALA A 34 -14.92 -42.06 4.14
C ALA A 34 -16.30 -42.29 4.79
N ASP A 35 -16.92 -43.46 4.61
CA ASP A 35 -18.20 -43.80 5.24
C ASP A 35 -18.10 -43.81 6.78
N GLU A 36 -17.05 -44.43 7.32
CA GLU A 36 -16.78 -44.45 8.76
C GLU A 36 -16.49 -43.04 9.31
N ARG A 37 -15.78 -42.21 8.54
CA ARG A 37 -15.55 -40.81 8.91
C ARG A 37 -16.85 -40.01 8.94
N ILE A 38 -17.76 -40.19 7.98
CA ILE A 38 -19.09 -39.55 8.01
C ILE A 38 -19.87 -39.96 9.26
N ARG A 39 -19.86 -41.26 9.60
CA ARG A 39 -20.55 -41.78 10.78
C ARG A 39 -20.02 -41.12 12.05
N THR A 40 -18.71 -41.15 12.23
CA THR A 40 -18.02 -40.53 13.37
C THR A 40 -18.31 -39.02 13.44
N THR A 41 -18.20 -38.32 12.31
CA THR A 41 -18.44 -36.87 12.26
C THR A 41 -19.90 -36.51 12.53
N ALA A 42 -20.85 -37.35 12.16
CA ALA A 42 -22.27 -37.14 12.48
C ALA A 42 -22.56 -37.27 13.99
N ASP A 43 -21.88 -38.20 14.67
CA ASP A 43 -21.94 -38.34 16.13
C ASP A 43 -21.27 -37.13 16.81
N GLU A 44 -20.10 -36.70 16.33
CA GLU A 44 -19.40 -35.49 16.79
C GLU A 44 -20.22 -34.22 16.57
N LEU A 45 -20.92 -34.09 15.43
CA LEU A 45 -21.83 -32.98 15.14
C LEU A 45 -22.98 -32.92 16.14
N THR A 46 -23.56 -34.08 16.50
CA THR A 46 -24.63 -34.14 17.51
C THR A 46 -24.13 -33.62 18.86
N TYR A 47 -22.91 -34.03 19.24
CA TYR A 47 -22.28 -33.53 20.45
C TYR A 47 -21.98 -32.01 20.38
N ALA A 48 -21.44 -31.54 19.25
CA ALA A 48 -21.16 -30.13 19.03
C ALA A 48 -22.44 -29.27 19.07
N GLU A 49 -23.56 -29.76 18.55
CA GLU A 49 -24.86 -29.08 18.64
C GLU A 49 -25.34 -28.92 20.09
N ILE A 50 -25.08 -29.91 20.95
CA ILE A 50 -25.44 -29.87 22.37
C ILE A 50 -24.57 -28.87 23.15
N GLU A 51 -23.30 -28.69 22.76
CA GLU A 51 -22.37 -27.78 23.44
C GLU A 51 -22.45 -26.34 22.92
N LEU A 52 -22.59 -26.16 21.61
CA LEU A 52 -22.47 -24.86 20.93
C LEU A 52 -23.80 -24.32 20.41
N GLY A 53 -24.78 -25.19 20.15
CA GLY A 53 -26.01 -24.83 19.44
C GLY A 53 -25.93 -25.06 17.94
N ARG A 54 -27.06 -24.90 17.25
CA ARG A 54 -27.21 -25.26 15.83
C ARG A 54 -26.60 -24.29 14.84
N ASP A 55 -26.53 -23.01 15.19
CA ASP A 55 -26.05 -21.98 14.28
C ASP A 55 -24.52 -22.06 14.15
N ALA A 56 -23.83 -22.21 15.28
CA ALA A 56 -22.38 -22.41 15.35
C ALA A 56 -21.89 -23.69 14.63
N THR A 57 -22.73 -24.73 14.54
CA THR A 57 -22.40 -25.99 13.85
C THR A 57 -22.92 -26.06 12.42
N GLY A 58 -23.46 -24.95 11.89
CA GLY A 58 -24.08 -24.90 10.57
C GLY A 58 -23.16 -25.37 9.44
N GLU A 59 -21.89 -24.96 9.46
CA GLU A 59 -20.92 -25.35 8.43
C GLU A 59 -20.57 -26.84 8.46
N LEU A 60 -20.38 -27.43 9.66
CA LEU A 60 -20.13 -28.86 9.80
C LEU A 60 -21.35 -29.67 9.34
N ARG A 61 -22.56 -29.22 9.68
CA ARG A 61 -23.82 -29.84 9.21
C ARG A 61 -23.92 -29.82 7.68
N ALA A 62 -23.60 -28.68 7.06
CA ALA A 62 -23.59 -28.53 5.62
C ALA A 62 -22.52 -29.43 4.96
N ALA A 63 -21.33 -29.51 5.56
CA ALA A 63 -20.25 -30.39 5.10
C ALA A 63 -20.66 -31.87 5.15
N VAL A 64 -21.23 -32.35 6.28
CA VAL A 64 -21.74 -33.72 6.39
C VAL A 64 -22.80 -34.01 5.33
N ALA A 65 -23.70 -33.07 5.04
CA ALA A 65 -24.71 -33.22 4.01
C ALA A 65 -24.10 -33.30 2.59
N ALA A 66 -23.16 -32.41 2.27
CA ALA A 66 -22.46 -32.39 0.99
C ALA A 66 -21.64 -33.68 0.76
N VAL A 67 -20.92 -34.12 1.79
CA VAL A 67 -20.14 -35.35 1.74
C VAL A 67 -21.03 -36.57 1.53
N ARG A 68 -22.19 -36.67 2.20
CA ARG A 68 -23.16 -37.76 1.94
C ARG A 68 -23.65 -37.79 0.50
N GLN A 69 -23.89 -36.63 -0.10
CA GLN A 69 -24.31 -36.55 -1.50
C GLN A 69 -23.21 -37.06 -2.45
N HIS A 70 -21.97 -36.60 -2.26
CA HIS A 70 -20.84 -36.98 -3.11
C HIS A 70 -20.36 -38.41 -2.88
N LEU A 71 -20.48 -38.95 -1.67
CA LEU A 71 -20.18 -40.36 -1.42
C LEU A 71 -21.21 -41.28 -2.12
N GLY A 72 -22.45 -40.80 -2.33
CA GLY A 72 -23.42 -41.48 -3.18
C GLY A 72 -22.96 -41.64 -4.64
N GLU A 73 -22.28 -40.64 -5.20
CA GLU A 73 -21.63 -40.72 -6.53
C GLU A 73 -20.50 -41.77 -6.50
N ALA A 74 -19.66 -41.75 -5.48
CA ALA A 74 -18.55 -42.71 -5.34
C ALA A 74 -19.04 -44.17 -5.21
N PHE A 75 -20.10 -44.43 -4.43
CA PHE A 75 -20.72 -45.75 -4.35
C PHE A 75 -21.34 -46.19 -5.68
N HIS A 76 -21.97 -45.27 -6.42
CA HIS A 76 -22.50 -45.59 -7.75
C HIS A 76 -21.39 -45.96 -8.74
N LEU A 77 -20.28 -45.21 -8.75
CA LEU A 77 -19.11 -45.55 -9.57
C LEU A 77 -18.51 -46.90 -9.17
N ASN A 78 -18.47 -47.22 -7.88
CA ASN A 78 -17.98 -48.53 -7.42
C ASN A 78 -18.90 -49.67 -7.85
N GLN A 79 -20.22 -49.43 -7.86
CA GLN A 79 -21.19 -50.41 -8.34
C GLN A 79 -20.99 -50.71 -9.83
N LEU A 80 -20.74 -49.70 -10.66
CA LEU A 80 -20.45 -49.88 -12.09
C LEU A 80 -19.19 -50.72 -12.31
N ASN A 81 -18.14 -50.51 -11.51
CA ASN A 81 -16.91 -51.32 -11.59
C ASN A 81 -17.12 -52.82 -11.28
N HIS A 82 -18.24 -53.19 -10.66
CA HIS A 82 -18.58 -54.54 -10.25
C HIS A 82 -19.79 -55.13 -11.00
N ASP A 83 -20.24 -54.49 -12.09
CA ASP A 83 -21.36 -55.00 -12.88
C ASP A 83 -20.95 -56.22 -13.75
N GLU A 84 -21.94 -56.88 -14.37
CA GLU A 84 -21.70 -58.08 -15.19
C GLU A 84 -21.08 -57.77 -16.58
N ILE A 85 -20.97 -56.50 -16.95
CA ILE A 85 -20.47 -56.02 -18.24
C ILE A 85 -18.97 -55.72 -18.11
N PRO A 86 -18.09 -56.38 -18.88
CA PRO A 86 -16.65 -56.10 -18.82
C PRO A 86 -16.34 -54.66 -19.28
N ASP A 87 -15.97 -53.81 -18.33
CA ASP A 87 -15.45 -52.47 -18.61
C ASP A 87 -14.05 -52.51 -19.25
N THR A 88 -13.68 -51.43 -19.95
CA THR A 88 -12.30 -51.24 -20.38
C THR A 88 -11.38 -50.89 -19.22
N SER A 89 -10.09 -51.22 -19.36
CA SER A 89 -9.06 -50.88 -18.37
C SER A 89 -8.96 -49.36 -18.08
N GLU A 90 -9.24 -48.51 -19.07
CA GLU A 90 -9.22 -47.06 -18.94
C GLU A 90 -10.44 -46.52 -18.16
N GLU A 91 -11.62 -47.11 -18.38
CA GLU A 91 -12.83 -46.78 -17.62
C GLU A 91 -12.70 -47.15 -16.14
N LEU A 92 -12.19 -48.35 -15.84
CA LEU A 92 -11.92 -48.78 -14.47
C LEU A 92 -10.89 -47.88 -13.78
N GLN A 93 -9.82 -47.49 -14.49
CA GLN A 93 -8.83 -46.57 -13.93
C GLN A 93 -9.47 -45.22 -13.60
N THR A 94 -10.19 -44.62 -14.55
CA THR A 94 -10.82 -43.30 -14.40
C THR A 94 -11.83 -43.29 -13.25
N ARG A 95 -12.68 -44.32 -13.15
CA ARG A 95 -13.68 -44.42 -12.08
C ARG A 95 -13.03 -44.63 -10.71
N ASN A 96 -12.03 -45.49 -10.59
CA ASN A 96 -11.32 -45.69 -9.32
C ASN A 96 -10.56 -44.44 -8.87
N GLU A 97 -9.92 -43.72 -9.78
CA GLU A 97 -9.29 -42.41 -9.49
C GLU A 97 -10.33 -41.39 -9.00
N ARG A 98 -11.50 -41.34 -9.63
CA ARG A 98 -12.61 -40.48 -9.20
C ARG A 98 -13.16 -40.85 -7.83
N ILE A 99 -13.33 -42.14 -7.53
CA ILE A 99 -13.75 -42.62 -6.21
C ILE A 99 -12.77 -42.16 -5.14
N ILE A 100 -11.46 -42.39 -5.36
CA ILE A 100 -10.41 -41.97 -4.42
C ILE A 100 -10.47 -40.46 -4.22
N GLN A 101 -10.55 -39.67 -5.30
CA GLN A 101 -10.64 -38.21 -5.21
C GLN A 101 -11.83 -37.74 -4.37
N LEU A 102 -13.02 -38.34 -4.55
CA LEU A 102 -14.21 -38.00 -3.78
C LEU A 102 -14.07 -38.36 -2.30
N CYS A 103 -13.45 -39.51 -2.00
CA CYS A 103 -13.22 -39.98 -0.62
C CYS A 103 -12.15 -39.15 0.10
N ASP A 104 -11.08 -38.77 -0.60
CA ASP A 104 -10.02 -37.92 -0.05
C ASP A 104 -10.57 -36.51 0.26
N TRP A 105 -11.28 -35.90 -0.69
CA TRP A 105 -11.97 -34.62 -0.48
C TRP A 105 -12.95 -34.66 0.69
N ALA A 106 -13.70 -35.76 0.82
CA ALA A 106 -14.66 -35.94 1.91
C ALA A 106 -13.97 -35.95 3.28
N GLN A 107 -12.85 -36.68 3.41
CA GLN A 107 -12.09 -36.73 4.65
C GLN A 107 -11.48 -35.37 5.01
N GLU A 108 -10.80 -34.73 4.04
CA GLU A 108 -10.21 -33.40 4.23
C GLU A 108 -11.26 -32.37 4.67
N LEU A 109 -12.41 -32.31 3.99
CA LEU A 109 -13.47 -31.37 4.34
C LEU A 109 -14.03 -31.62 5.75
N LEU A 110 -14.24 -32.87 6.15
CA LEU A 110 -14.76 -33.17 7.49
C LEU A 110 -13.74 -32.88 8.58
N ASP A 111 -12.46 -33.15 8.33
CA ASP A 111 -11.37 -32.84 9.26
C ASP A 111 -11.23 -31.34 9.48
N ASP A 112 -11.17 -30.55 8.41
CA ASP A 112 -11.11 -29.08 8.47
C ASP A 112 -12.25 -28.50 9.30
N ARG A 113 -13.49 -28.98 9.08
CA ARG A 113 -14.68 -28.46 9.77
C ARG A 113 -14.77 -28.91 11.22
N THR A 114 -14.25 -30.10 11.53
CA THR A 114 -14.17 -30.60 12.91
C THR A 114 -13.11 -29.83 13.70
N GLU A 115 -11.93 -29.61 13.11
CA GLU A 115 -10.84 -28.86 13.73
C GLU A 115 -11.25 -27.41 14.02
N ALA A 116 -11.97 -26.77 13.08
CA ALA A 116 -12.49 -25.40 13.25
C ALA A 116 -13.41 -25.23 14.48
N LEU A 117 -14.06 -26.30 14.96
CA LEU A 117 -14.94 -26.28 16.13
C LEU A 117 -14.24 -26.66 17.43
N ALA A 118 -13.04 -27.24 17.38
CA ALA A 118 -12.38 -27.84 18.53
C ALA A 118 -12.14 -26.84 19.67
N GLU A 119 -11.68 -25.63 19.35
CA GLU A 119 -11.44 -24.58 20.36
C GLU A 119 -12.74 -24.10 21.00
N SER A 120 -13.78 -23.87 20.19
CA SER A 120 -15.11 -23.44 20.65
C SER A 120 -15.73 -24.46 21.59
N ILE A 121 -15.63 -25.76 21.27
CA ILE A 121 -16.11 -26.85 22.13
C ILE A 121 -15.31 -26.88 23.44
N ALA A 122 -13.99 -26.80 23.37
CA ALA A 122 -13.13 -26.78 24.55
C ALA A 122 -13.43 -25.57 25.48
N ARG A 123 -13.76 -24.42 24.90
CA ARG A 123 -14.18 -23.22 25.64
C ARG A 123 -15.56 -23.39 26.27
N ALA A 124 -16.54 -23.89 25.52
CA ALA A 124 -17.89 -24.13 26.02
C ALA A 124 -17.92 -25.11 27.20
N ARG A 125 -17.06 -26.14 27.19
CA ARG A 125 -16.89 -27.07 28.31
C ARG A 125 -16.31 -26.40 29.56
N ARG A 126 -15.36 -25.50 29.38
CA ARG A 126 -14.73 -24.73 30.48
C ARG A 126 -15.53 -23.51 30.92
N ALA A 127 -16.71 -23.26 30.37
CA ALA A 127 -17.52 -22.09 30.71
C ALA A 127 -17.72 -21.87 32.22
N PRO A 128 -18.01 -22.89 33.06
CA PRO A 128 -18.13 -22.69 34.51
C PRO A 128 -16.83 -22.21 35.17
N GLU A 129 -15.68 -22.75 34.74
CA GLU A 129 -14.36 -22.34 35.23
C GLU A 129 -14.04 -20.91 34.82
N ILE A 130 -14.37 -20.53 33.58
CA ILE A 130 -14.20 -19.19 33.04
C ILE A 130 -15.07 -18.19 33.82
N ILE A 131 -16.34 -18.52 34.08
CA ILE A 131 -17.25 -17.68 34.87
C ILE A 131 -16.72 -17.48 36.29
N ALA A 132 -16.23 -18.54 36.94
CA ALA A 132 -15.57 -18.43 38.24
C ALA A 132 -14.29 -17.58 38.18
N GLY A 133 -13.56 -17.60 37.05
CA GLY A 133 -12.45 -16.68 36.77
C GLY A 133 -12.90 -15.22 36.70
N ILE A 134 -13.92 -14.94 35.90
CA ILE A 134 -14.50 -13.60 35.73
C ILE A 134 -14.93 -13.03 37.09
N ARG A 135 -15.62 -13.81 37.93
CA ARG A 135 -16.04 -13.36 39.27
C ARG A 135 -14.86 -12.98 40.16
N ARG A 136 -13.80 -13.79 40.20
CA ARG A 136 -12.56 -13.49 40.94
C ARG A 136 -11.85 -12.24 40.40
N ASP A 137 -11.81 -12.09 39.08
CA ASP A 137 -11.20 -10.93 38.44
C ASP A 137 -11.99 -9.65 38.75
N VAL A 138 -13.33 -9.73 38.74
CA VAL A 138 -14.21 -8.62 39.14
C VAL A 138 -13.95 -8.21 40.58
N GLU A 139 -13.88 -9.15 41.52
CA GLU A 139 -13.57 -8.85 42.93
C GLU A 139 -12.22 -8.14 43.07
N ARG A 140 -11.17 -8.67 42.41
CA ARG A 140 -9.83 -8.07 42.40
C ARG A 140 -9.84 -6.65 41.83
N LEU A 141 -10.52 -6.42 40.71
CA LEU A 141 -10.57 -5.12 40.06
C LEU A 141 -11.42 -4.12 40.85
N ARG A 142 -12.53 -4.56 41.46
CA ARG A 142 -13.34 -3.71 42.35
C ARG A 142 -12.55 -3.23 43.55
N ALA A 143 -11.67 -4.07 44.12
CA ALA A 143 -10.79 -3.68 45.21
C ALA A 143 -9.79 -2.58 44.82
N ARG A 144 -9.45 -2.44 43.52
CA ARG A 144 -8.55 -1.40 43.00
C ARG A 144 -9.26 -0.07 42.70
N LEU A 145 -10.59 -0.06 42.56
CA LEU A 145 -11.34 1.15 42.17
C LEU A 145 -11.10 2.35 43.11
N PRO A 146 -11.13 2.20 44.45
CA PRO A 146 -10.90 3.35 45.34
C PRO A 146 -9.51 3.98 45.14
N GLN A 147 -8.47 3.15 44.97
CA GLN A 147 -7.11 3.64 44.71
C GLN A 147 -7.00 4.37 43.36
N ALA A 148 -7.71 3.89 42.33
CA ALA A 148 -7.75 4.55 41.03
C ALA A 148 -8.48 5.91 41.10
N GLU A 149 -9.59 5.98 41.84
CA GLU A 149 -10.34 7.22 42.10
C GLU A 149 -9.47 8.25 42.85
N GLU A 150 -8.77 7.83 43.91
CA GLU A 150 -7.80 8.67 44.65
C GLU A 150 -6.66 9.14 43.75
N THR A 151 -6.17 8.27 42.87
CA THR A 151 -5.11 8.61 41.91
C THR A 151 -5.56 9.67 40.92
N VAL A 152 -6.75 9.52 40.33
CA VAL A 152 -7.33 10.55 39.45
C VAL A 152 -7.52 11.87 40.21
N ALA A 153 -8.04 11.84 41.44
CA ALA A 153 -8.21 13.05 42.25
C ALA A 153 -6.88 13.76 42.56
N ARG A 154 -5.82 13.00 42.87
CA ARG A 154 -4.47 13.53 43.06
C ARG A 154 -3.93 14.16 41.77
N LEU A 155 -4.10 13.49 40.64
CA LEU A 155 -3.64 13.96 39.33
C LEU A 155 -4.38 15.23 38.90
N GLN A 156 -5.67 15.37 39.20
CA GLN A 156 -6.46 16.59 38.98
C GLN A 156 -5.91 17.82 39.72
N GLN A 157 -5.16 17.64 40.80
CA GLN A 157 -4.47 18.75 41.46
C GLN A 157 -3.16 19.16 40.78
N ARG A 158 -2.57 18.28 39.95
CA ARG A 158 -1.25 18.46 39.35
C ARG A 158 -1.27 18.77 37.86
N TYR A 159 -2.29 18.32 37.13
CA TYR A 159 -2.39 18.46 35.68
C TYR A 159 -3.70 19.15 35.28
N SER A 160 -3.70 19.73 34.08
CA SER A 160 -4.89 20.38 33.53
C SER A 160 -6.02 19.36 33.28
N PRO A 161 -7.30 19.79 33.27
CA PRO A 161 -8.41 18.92 32.85
C PRO A 161 -8.26 18.37 31.43
N ALA A 162 -7.61 19.13 30.53
CA ALA A 162 -7.36 18.70 29.16
C ALA A 162 -6.39 17.50 29.10
N ALA A 163 -5.31 17.54 29.90
CA ALA A 163 -4.34 16.45 30.00
C ALA A 163 -5.00 15.16 30.53
N LEU A 164 -5.92 15.29 31.50
CA LEU A 164 -6.57 14.16 32.16
C LEU A 164 -7.81 13.64 31.45
N ARG A 165 -8.23 14.27 30.34
CA ARG A 165 -9.48 13.94 29.65
C ARG A 165 -9.63 12.45 29.36
N LYS A 166 -8.54 11.77 28.99
CA LYS A 166 -8.51 10.34 28.65
C LYS A 166 -8.62 9.39 29.84
N ILE A 167 -8.35 9.85 31.06
CA ILE A 167 -8.31 8.99 32.25
C ILE A 167 -9.32 9.37 33.34
N SER A 168 -9.83 10.60 33.30
CA SER A 168 -10.69 11.14 34.37
C SER A 168 -11.98 10.35 34.62
N GLY A 169 -12.57 9.75 33.57
CA GLY A 169 -13.78 8.93 33.67
C GLY A 169 -13.53 7.43 33.86
N ASN A 170 -12.27 6.98 33.76
CA ASN A 170 -11.93 5.57 33.64
C ASN A 170 -12.36 4.73 34.86
N PRO A 171 -12.21 5.19 36.12
CA PRO A 171 -12.70 4.41 37.27
C PRO A 171 -14.21 4.19 37.25
N ALA A 172 -14.98 5.21 36.86
CA ALA A 172 -16.44 5.11 36.78
C ALA A 172 -16.89 4.17 35.65
N GLU A 173 -16.26 4.27 34.48
CA GLU A 173 -16.53 3.37 33.36
C GLU A 173 -16.11 1.93 33.67
N ALA A 174 -14.95 1.72 34.31
CA ALA A 174 -14.50 0.41 34.76
C ALA A 174 -15.52 -0.21 35.72
N ARG A 175 -16.06 0.56 36.68
CA ARG A 175 -17.12 0.07 37.59
C ARG A 175 -18.35 -0.45 36.83
N GLN A 176 -18.84 0.30 35.85
CA GLN A 176 -19.98 -0.11 35.02
C GLN A 176 -19.69 -1.39 34.22
N LEU A 177 -18.48 -1.51 33.67
CA LEU A 177 -18.05 -2.71 32.94
C LEU A 177 -17.95 -3.94 33.86
N LEU A 178 -17.49 -3.76 35.11
CA LEU A 178 -17.43 -4.85 36.08
C LEU A 178 -18.83 -5.31 36.50
N ASP A 179 -19.79 -4.38 36.66
CA ASP A 179 -21.19 -4.72 36.92
C ASP A 179 -21.81 -5.47 35.75
N PHE A 180 -21.51 -5.03 34.52
CA PHE A 180 -21.94 -5.69 33.29
C PHE A 180 -21.31 -7.08 33.13
N ALA A 181 -20.04 -7.27 33.51
CA ALA A 181 -19.38 -8.58 33.49
C ALA A 181 -20.04 -9.59 34.43
N VAL A 182 -20.45 -9.15 35.63
CA VAL A 182 -21.22 -10.00 36.57
C VAL A 182 -22.56 -10.37 35.96
N HIS A 183 -23.31 -9.37 35.46
CA HIS A 183 -24.61 -9.63 34.85
C HIS A 183 -24.51 -10.58 33.65
N GLY A 184 -23.53 -10.37 32.76
CA GLY A 184 -23.28 -11.25 31.61
C GLY A 184 -22.92 -12.68 32.02
N SER A 185 -22.17 -12.84 33.13
CA SER A 185 -21.87 -14.16 33.70
C SER A 185 -23.13 -14.87 34.18
N ASP A 186 -23.99 -14.17 34.93
CA ASP A 186 -25.24 -14.74 35.45
C ASP A 186 -26.20 -15.10 34.30
N VAL A 187 -26.31 -14.24 33.28
CA VAL A 187 -27.08 -14.52 32.07
C VAL A 187 -26.54 -15.74 31.32
N SER A 188 -25.21 -15.90 31.25
CA SER A 188 -24.58 -17.07 30.64
C SER A 188 -24.96 -18.36 31.38
N GLU A 189 -24.87 -18.38 32.71
CA GLU A 189 -25.26 -19.54 33.53
C GLU A 189 -26.72 -19.95 33.28
N VAL A 190 -27.65 -19.01 33.43
CA VAL A 190 -29.09 -19.26 33.26
C VAL A 190 -29.42 -19.79 31.86
N ARG A 191 -28.80 -19.21 30.83
CA ARG A 191 -29.02 -19.64 29.44
C ARG A 191 -28.44 -21.03 29.17
N ARG A 192 -27.30 -21.38 29.77
CA ARG A 192 -26.72 -22.74 29.68
C ARG A 192 -27.64 -23.77 30.32
N GLU A 193 -28.20 -23.47 31.48
CA GLU A 193 -29.14 -24.35 32.19
C GLU A 193 -30.44 -24.54 31.41
N SER A 194 -30.87 -23.51 30.69
CA SER A 194 -32.07 -23.52 29.84
C SER A 194 -31.84 -24.10 28.43
N GLY A 195 -30.65 -24.63 28.13
CA GLY A 195 -30.29 -25.21 26.82
C GLY A 195 -30.00 -24.18 25.71
N GLN A 196 -30.01 -22.88 26.01
CA GLN A 196 -29.72 -21.78 25.08
C GLN A 196 -28.21 -21.55 24.96
N ARG A 197 -27.48 -22.53 24.41
CA ARG A 197 -25.99 -22.56 24.38
C ARG A 197 -25.37 -21.38 23.68
N GLU A 198 -25.89 -21.04 22.52
CA GLU A 198 -25.40 -19.94 21.70
C GLU A 198 -25.53 -18.60 22.46
N GLN A 199 -26.73 -18.32 22.96
CA GLN A 199 -27.04 -17.10 23.69
C GLN A 199 -26.24 -17.01 25.01
N ALA A 200 -25.86 -18.16 25.58
CA ALA A 200 -24.97 -18.20 26.73
C ALA A 200 -23.50 -17.92 26.39
N ASN A 201 -23.00 -18.45 25.27
CA ASN A 201 -21.64 -18.21 24.82
C ASN A 201 -21.43 -16.73 24.49
N ILE A 202 -22.40 -16.09 23.81
CA ILE A 202 -22.37 -14.64 23.55
C ILE A 202 -22.30 -13.84 24.85
N ALA A 203 -23.12 -14.20 25.86
CA ALA A 203 -23.10 -13.53 27.16
C ALA A 203 -21.76 -13.71 27.89
N LEU A 204 -21.15 -14.91 27.78
CA LEU A 204 -19.85 -15.21 28.35
C LEU A 204 -18.73 -14.38 27.70
N GLU A 205 -18.66 -14.35 26.37
CA GLU A 205 -17.67 -13.56 25.63
C GLU A 205 -17.79 -12.07 25.94
N THR A 206 -19.02 -11.58 26.03
CA THR A 206 -19.32 -10.20 26.42
C THR A 206 -18.80 -9.89 27.83
N ALA A 207 -18.96 -10.81 28.78
CA ALA A 207 -18.44 -10.66 30.14
C ALA A 207 -16.90 -10.68 30.19
N ILE A 208 -16.26 -11.56 29.41
CA ILE A 208 -14.78 -11.61 29.28
C ILE A 208 -14.26 -10.25 28.76
N GLU A 209 -14.88 -9.73 27.70
CA GLU A 209 -14.47 -8.47 27.09
C GLU A 209 -14.66 -7.28 28.05
N ALA A 210 -15.74 -7.28 28.83
CA ALA A 210 -15.99 -6.25 29.82
C ALA A 210 -14.90 -6.22 30.92
N VAL A 211 -14.48 -7.38 31.44
CA VAL A 211 -13.36 -7.46 32.40
C VAL A 211 -12.04 -6.99 31.77
N ARG A 212 -11.77 -7.39 30.52
CA ARG A 212 -10.57 -6.97 29.78
C ARG A 212 -10.52 -5.45 29.64
N ARG A 213 -11.62 -4.84 29.20
CA ARG A 213 -11.72 -3.37 29.05
C ARG A 213 -11.59 -2.66 30.40
N ALA A 214 -12.25 -3.15 31.45
CA ALA A 214 -12.11 -2.58 32.79
C ALA A 214 -10.65 -2.62 33.28
N THR A 215 -9.93 -3.71 33.00
CA THR A 215 -8.50 -3.86 33.32
C THR A 215 -7.67 -2.78 32.62
N THR A 216 -7.81 -2.64 31.30
CA THR A 216 -7.09 -1.62 30.52
C THR A 216 -7.37 -0.19 31.00
N LEU A 217 -8.63 0.11 31.37
CA LEU A 217 -9.00 1.42 31.91
C LEU A 217 -8.28 1.72 33.22
N LEU A 218 -8.21 0.76 34.15
CA LEU A 218 -7.48 0.95 35.41
C LEU A 218 -5.97 1.03 35.20
N GLU A 219 -5.41 0.21 34.31
CA GLU A 219 -3.98 0.27 33.96
C GLU A 219 -3.58 1.63 33.36
N SER A 220 -4.44 2.23 32.54
CA SER A 220 -4.19 3.57 31.98
C SER A 220 -4.11 4.66 33.06
N VAL A 221 -4.87 4.54 34.16
CA VAL A 221 -4.80 5.47 35.30
C VAL A 221 -3.45 5.31 36.01
N ASP A 222 -3.01 4.07 36.22
CA ASP A 222 -1.74 3.77 36.88
C ASP A 222 -0.53 4.25 36.05
N GLN A 223 -0.60 4.13 34.72
CA GLN A 223 0.50 4.49 33.81
C GLN A 223 0.59 6.00 33.52
N PHE A 224 -0.52 6.74 33.66
CA PHE A 224 -0.60 8.14 33.27
C PHE A 224 0.51 9.02 33.86
N GLU A 225 0.81 8.86 35.16
CA GLU A 225 1.81 9.71 35.82
C GLU A 225 3.22 9.48 35.27
N VAL A 226 3.56 8.23 34.95
CA VAL A 226 4.83 7.87 34.32
C VAL A 226 4.92 8.47 32.92
N GLU A 227 3.84 8.39 32.13
CA GLU A 227 3.78 8.98 30.80
C GLU A 227 3.89 10.50 30.83
N ALA A 228 3.20 11.16 31.76
CA ALA A 228 3.25 12.61 31.93
C ALA A 228 4.65 13.09 32.33
N LEU A 229 5.35 12.35 33.20
CA LEU A 229 6.75 12.64 33.56
C LEU A 229 7.70 12.46 32.37
N ARG A 230 7.53 11.39 31.57
CA ARG A 230 8.31 11.19 30.34
C ARG A 230 8.07 12.29 29.32
N ALA A 231 6.82 12.70 29.14
CA ALA A 231 6.46 13.81 28.27
C ALA A 231 7.12 15.11 28.75
N SER A 232 7.08 15.39 30.05
CA SER A 232 7.73 16.58 30.65
C SER A 232 9.25 16.58 30.47
N SER A 233 9.91 15.44 30.66
CA SER A 233 11.35 15.29 30.44
C SER A 233 11.73 15.50 28.97
N THR A 234 10.91 14.95 28.06
CA THR A 234 11.12 15.11 26.61
C THR A 234 10.91 16.56 26.19
N LEU A 235 9.91 17.23 26.76
CA LEU A 235 9.61 18.63 26.50
C LEU A 235 10.78 19.53 26.88
N THR A 236 11.45 19.26 28.01
CA THR A 236 12.65 20.01 28.42
C THR A 236 13.77 19.89 27.38
N ALA A 237 14.04 18.67 26.90
CA ALA A 237 15.04 18.45 25.85
C ALA A 237 14.69 19.18 24.54
N ILE A 238 13.43 19.08 24.10
CA ILE A 238 12.98 19.76 22.88
C ILE A 238 13.03 21.28 23.03
N VAL A 239 12.72 21.85 24.21
CA VAL A 239 12.85 23.29 24.43
C VAL A 239 14.29 23.77 24.23
N ASP A 240 15.27 23.03 24.74
CA ASP A 240 16.68 23.36 24.56
C ASP A 240 17.13 23.21 23.10
N ASP A 241 16.72 22.12 22.43
CA ASP A 241 17.01 21.89 21.01
C ASP A 241 16.35 22.96 20.11
N SER A 242 15.06 23.26 20.32
CA SER A 242 14.33 24.29 19.56
C SER A 242 14.95 25.67 19.67
N ARG A 243 15.53 26.03 20.83
CA ARG A 243 16.26 27.29 21.00
C ARG A 243 17.53 27.32 20.15
N GLN A 244 18.22 26.19 20.04
CA GLN A 244 19.39 26.07 19.16
C GLN A 244 18.98 26.10 17.69
N ASP A 245 17.90 25.41 17.30
CA ASP A 245 17.39 25.40 15.92
C ASP A 245 17.00 26.81 15.44
N ILE A 246 16.39 27.63 16.31
CA ILE A 246 16.11 29.05 16.02
C ILE A 246 17.40 29.84 15.76
N VAL A 247 18.46 29.60 16.55
CA VAL A 247 19.75 30.26 16.36
C VAL A 247 20.38 29.83 15.03
N ASP A 248 20.36 28.53 14.72
CA ASP A 248 20.93 27.96 13.50
C ASP A 248 20.16 28.38 12.24
N ALA A 249 18.86 28.70 12.37
CA ALA A 249 18.03 29.19 11.28
C ALA A 249 18.24 30.69 10.96
N ARG A 250 18.99 31.45 11.77
CA ARG A 250 19.18 32.90 11.58
C ARG A 250 19.75 33.28 10.24
N ASP A 251 20.70 32.50 9.73
CA ASP A 251 21.33 32.74 8.42
C ASP A 251 20.32 32.63 7.25
N LEU A 252 19.18 31.98 7.48
CA LEU A 252 18.10 31.78 6.52
C LEU A 252 16.86 32.64 6.83
N ALA A 253 16.94 33.57 7.78
CA ALA A 253 15.81 34.42 8.20
C ALA A 253 15.24 35.30 7.07
N GLY A 254 16.02 35.55 6.00
CA GLY A 254 15.55 36.24 4.81
C GLY A 254 14.53 35.44 3.97
N VAL A 255 14.41 34.12 4.20
CA VAL A 255 13.44 33.26 3.51
C VAL A 255 12.09 33.34 4.25
N PRO A 256 11.00 33.82 3.62
CA PRO A 256 9.72 34.05 4.30
C PRO A 256 9.15 32.82 5.01
N ALA A 257 9.31 31.63 4.42
CA ALA A 257 8.85 30.37 5.02
C ALA A 257 9.62 30.02 6.30
N VAL A 258 10.94 30.26 6.32
CA VAL A 258 11.77 30.04 7.52
C VAL A 258 11.39 31.04 8.59
N ALA A 259 11.29 32.34 8.25
CA ALA A 259 10.88 33.38 9.20
C ALA A 259 9.51 33.11 9.85
N ALA A 260 8.53 32.66 9.07
CA ALA A 260 7.21 32.29 9.57
C ALA A 260 7.27 31.09 10.52
N ALA A 261 8.05 30.06 10.16
CA ALA A 261 8.23 28.86 11.00
C ALA A 261 8.98 29.20 12.30
N THR A 262 10.02 30.02 12.24
CA THR A 262 10.75 30.54 13.42
C THR A 262 9.81 31.30 14.35
N THR A 263 8.99 32.21 13.82
CA THR A 263 8.02 32.97 14.63
C THR A 263 7.00 32.05 15.30
N ALA A 264 6.54 31.00 14.60
CA ALA A 264 5.62 30.02 15.16
C ALA A 264 6.26 29.19 16.30
N LEU A 265 7.53 28.81 16.14
CA LEU A 265 8.29 28.09 17.18
C LEU A 265 8.60 28.97 18.39
N GLU A 266 9.00 30.23 18.18
CA GLU A 266 9.19 31.21 19.26
C GLU A 266 7.90 31.40 20.05
N LYS A 267 6.76 31.55 19.37
CA LYS A 267 5.46 31.64 20.03
C LYS A 267 5.14 30.38 20.85
N ALA A 268 5.41 29.19 20.32
CA ALA A 268 5.19 27.95 21.05
C ALA A 268 6.09 27.84 22.31
N LEU A 269 7.32 28.37 22.25
CA LEU A 269 8.25 28.45 23.38
C LEU A 269 7.83 29.52 24.40
N ASP A 270 7.26 30.65 23.97
CA ASP A 270 6.76 31.70 24.87
C ASP A 270 5.49 31.27 25.61
N ASP A 271 4.62 30.50 24.94
CA ASP A 271 3.42 29.92 25.53
C ASP A 271 3.76 28.79 26.54
N PHE A 272 4.97 28.22 26.47
CA PHE A 272 5.45 27.17 27.37
C PHE A 272 5.63 27.70 28.79
N GLY A 273 4.91 27.10 29.75
CA GLY A 273 5.02 27.44 31.18
C GLY A 273 4.33 28.74 31.62
N THR A 274 3.71 29.49 30.71
CA THR A 274 3.11 30.82 31.00
C THR A 274 1.58 30.83 31.05
N THR A 275 0.91 29.86 30.41
CA THR A 275 -0.54 29.95 30.11
C THR A 275 -1.47 29.11 31.01
N ALA A 276 -0.97 28.24 31.88
CA ALA A 276 -1.83 27.36 32.68
C ALA A 276 -1.42 27.29 34.16
N GLU A 277 -2.41 27.42 35.05
CA GLU A 277 -2.25 27.15 36.50
C GLU A 277 -1.85 25.69 36.78
N LYS A 278 -2.13 24.79 35.82
CA LYS A 278 -1.71 23.37 35.84
C LYS A 278 -1.20 22.93 34.45
N PRO A 279 -0.06 22.21 34.37
CA PRO A 279 0.56 21.80 33.10
C PRO A 279 -0.28 20.81 32.29
N ASP A 280 -0.11 20.85 30.97
CA ASP A 280 -0.55 19.82 30.02
C ASP A 280 0.64 19.35 29.16
N PRO A 281 1.48 18.45 29.68
CA PRO A 281 2.72 18.07 29.02
C PRO A 281 2.50 17.37 27.68
N PHE A 282 1.31 16.81 27.43
CA PHE A 282 1.01 16.14 26.17
C PHE A 282 0.68 17.14 25.08
N THR A 283 -0.21 18.09 25.35
CA THR A 283 -0.59 19.12 24.38
C THR A 283 0.60 20.04 24.08
N GLU A 284 1.36 20.42 25.11
CA GLU A 284 2.57 21.24 24.96
C GLU A 284 3.62 20.52 24.09
N LEU A 285 3.87 19.25 24.36
CA LEU A 285 4.81 18.44 23.58
C LEU A 285 4.39 18.28 22.12
N THR A 286 3.09 18.06 21.85
CA THR A 286 2.58 17.99 20.47
C THR A 286 2.80 19.31 19.73
N ARG A 287 2.40 20.45 20.33
CA ARG A 287 2.55 21.76 19.70
C ARG A 287 4.01 22.10 19.39
N LEU A 288 4.91 21.84 20.33
CA LEU A 288 6.32 22.15 20.16
C LEU A 288 6.97 21.28 19.06
N ARG A 289 6.63 19.98 19.03
CA ARG A 289 7.09 19.09 17.94
C ARG A 289 6.59 19.51 16.57
N GLU A 290 5.33 19.90 16.47
CA GLU A 290 4.75 20.39 15.20
C GLU A 290 5.49 21.64 14.72
N ALA A 291 5.74 22.61 15.61
CA ALA A 291 6.49 23.81 15.28
C ALA A 291 7.95 23.53 14.91
N ASN A 292 8.64 22.64 15.63
CA ASN A 292 10.02 22.25 15.31
C ASN A 292 10.11 21.60 13.93
N THR A 293 9.22 20.62 13.68
CA THR A 293 9.14 19.92 12.40
C THR A 293 8.88 20.90 11.26
N ALA A 294 8.02 21.90 11.47
CA ALA A 294 7.76 22.94 10.47
C ALA A 294 9.01 23.79 10.17
N LEU A 295 9.79 24.14 11.19
CA LEU A 295 11.06 24.86 11.01
C LEU A 295 12.08 23.99 10.27
N ASP A 296 12.24 22.72 10.67
CA ASP A 296 13.16 21.76 10.03
C ASP A 296 12.88 21.62 8.54
N LEU A 297 11.60 21.44 8.17
CA LEU A 297 11.18 21.35 6.78
C LEU A 297 11.44 22.64 6.00
N ALA A 298 11.19 23.80 6.60
CA ALA A 298 11.45 25.10 5.97
C ALA A 298 12.95 25.33 5.75
N VAL A 299 13.78 25.03 6.75
CA VAL A 299 15.25 25.14 6.68
C VAL A 299 15.82 24.17 5.65
N ALA A 300 15.36 22.90 5.66
CA ALA A 300 15.78 21.91 4.68
C ALA A 300 15.47 22.37 3.24
N LYS A 301 14.24 22.83 3.00
CA LYS A 301 13.82 23.36 1.69
C LYS A 301 14.64 24.59 1.28
N ALA A 302 14.92 25.50 2.22
CA ALA A 302 15.74 26.69 1.95
C ALA A 302 17.19 26.32 1.61
N ARG A 303 17.80 25.39 2.35
CA ARG A 303 19.17 24.90 2.08
C ARG A 303 19.25 24.17 0.75
N GLU A 304 18.27 23.31 0.43
CA GLU A 304 18.19 22.65 -0.87
C GLU A 304 18.11 23.68 -2.00
N ARG A 305 17.29 24.73 -1.83
CA ARG A 305 17.15 25.79 -2.82
C ARG A 305 18.41 26.64 -2.97
N ALA A 306 19.17 26.86 -1.90
CA ALA A 306 20.46 27.53 -1.96
C ALA A 306 21.53 26.68 -2.66
N ALA A 307 21.54 25.36 -2.43
CA ALA A 307 22.46 24.43 -3.08
C ALA A 307 22.12 24.19 -4.55
N ARG A 308 20.82 24.25 -4.90
CA ARG A 308 20.30 24.12 -6.26
C ARG A 308 19.37 25.30 -6.60
N PRO A 309 19.94 26.45 -6.99
CA PRO A 309 19.16 27.60 -7.40
C PRO A 309 18.31 27.27 -8.63
N LEU A 310 17.02 27.58 -8.57
CA LEU A 310 16.12 27.43 -9.71
C LEU A 310 16.45 28.45 -10.81
N PRO A 311 16.16 28.13 -12.08
CA PRO A 311 16.24 29.14 -13.13
C PRO A 311 15.26 30.29 -12.83
N PRO A 312 15.72 31.55 -12.96
CA PRO A 312 14.85 32.72 -12.90
C PRO A 312 13.68 32.57 -13.87
N GLU A 313 12.49 33.02 -13.47
CA GLU A 313 11.30 32.96 -14.34
C GLU A 313 11.53 33.67 -15.69
N SER A 314 12.30 34.77 -15.68
CA SER A 314 12.72 35.47 -16.90
C SER A 314 13.49 34.58 -17.87
N HIS A 315 14.39 33.71 -17.37
CA HIS A 315 15.14 32.77 -18.22
C HIS A 315 14.23 31.73 -18.86
N VAL A 316 13.23 31.24 -18.12
CA VAL A 316 12.23 30.29 -18.65
C VAL A 316 11.43 30.97 -19.76
N ARG A 317 10.94 32.20 -19.52
CA ARG A 317 10.19 32.99 -20.52
C ARG A 317 11.01 33.25 -21.78
N HIS A 318 12.26 33.68 -21.63
CA HIS A 318 13.15 33.90 -22.77
C HIS A 318 13.41 32.62 -23.58
N ALA A 319 13.54 31.47 -22.93
CA ALA A 319 13.70 30.20 -23.63
C ALA A 319 12.43 29.79 -24.40
N ILE A 320 11.24 30.05 -23.86
CA ILE A 320 9.96 29.83 -24.56
C ILE A 320 9.86 30.75 -25.78
N ASP A 321 10.16 32.04 -25.62
CA ASP A 321 10.14 33.01 -26.72
C ASP A 321 11.14 32.64 -27.83
N ASP A 322 12.32 32.13 -27.45
CA ASP A 322 13.31 31.65 -28.42
C ASP A 322 12.84 30.41 -29.17
N ALA A 323 12.27 29.43 -28.46
CA ALA A 323 11.67 28.26 -29.06
C ALA A 323 10.54 28.64 -30.04
N ASP A 324 9.71 29.63 -29.69
CA ASP A 324 8.65 30.14 -30.55
C ASP A 324 9.16 30.78 -31.84
N ARG A 325 10.24 31.59 -31.76
CA ARG A 325 10.89 32.15 -32.94
C ARG A 325 11.43 31.04 -33.85
N GLN A 326 12.16 30.08 -33.29
CA GLN A 326 12.75 28.97 -34.06
C GLN A 326 11.66 28.11 -34.71
N LEU A 327 10.58 27.82 -33.98
CA LEU A 327 9.42 27.08 -34.48
C LEU A 327 8.72 27.83 -35.62
N GLY A 328 8.55 29.15 -35.50
CA GLY A 328 7.99 30.00 -36.54
C GLY A 328 8.81 29.97 -37.84
N VAL A 329 10.14 30.05 -37.74
CA VAL A 329 11.05 29.97 -38.89
C VAL A 329 10.98 28.59 -39.55
N ALA A 330 11.10 27.51 -38.77
CA ALA A 330 11.01 26.15 -39.27
C ALA A 330 9.68 25.88 -39.98
N ARG A 331 8.56 26.31 -39.37
CA ARG A 331 7.22 26.21 -39.95
C ARG A 331 7.11 26.97 -41.27
N SER A 332 7.63 28.19 -41.34
CA SER A 332 7.61 29.00 -42.56
C SER A 332 8.36 28.29 -43.71
N VAL A 333 9.60 27.88 -43.47
CA VAL A 333 10.44 27.22 -44.49
C VAL A 333 9.80 25.92 -44.98
N ILE A 334 9.34 25.07 -44.05
CA ILE A 334 8.73 23.77 -44.37
C ILE A 334 7.40 23.95 -45.12
N SER A 335 6.60 24.96 -44.73
CA SER A 335 5.32 25.24 -45.38
C SER A 335 5.45 25.87 -46.77
N GLY A 336 6.56 26.58 -47.04
CA GLY A 336 6.87 27.20 -48.33
C GLY A 336 7.44 26.22 -49.37
N HIS A 337 8.03 25.10 -48.93
CA HIS A 337 8.74 24.16 -49.81
C HIS A 337 8.17 22.74 -49.75
N ARG A 338 6.84 22.61 -49.59
CA ARG A 338 6.17 21.32 -49.29
C ARG A 338 6.48 20.19 -50.27
N GLY A 339 6.76 20.48 -51.54
CA GLY A 339 7.12 19.44 -52.53
C GLY A 339 8.53 18.87 -52.36
N TRP A 340 9.38 19.53 -51.58
CA TRP A 340 10.83 19.32 -51.53
C TRP A 340 11.28 18.78 -50.17
N ILE A 341 10.50 19.04 -49.11
CA ILE A 341 10.83 18.61 -47.75
C ILE A 341 10.48 17.13 -47.52
N GLY A 342 11.37 16.39 -46.86
CA GLY A 342 11.23 14.99 -46.49
C GLY A 342 10.36 14.73 -45.25
N ALA A 343 10.22 13.46 -44.88
CA ALA A 343 9.44 13.05 -43.70
C ALA A 343 10.12 13.43 -42.38
N ASP A 344 11.45 13.33 -42.30
CA ASP A 344 12.20 13.57 -41.05
C ASP A 344 12.07 14.99 -40.53
N ALA A 345 12.19 16.00 -41.41
CA ALA A 345 11.99 17.41 -41.04
C ALA A 345 10.58 17.68 -40.52
N ARG A 346 9.56 17.06 -41.13
CA ARG A 346 8.16 17.18 -40.70
C ARG A 346 7.91 16.51 -39.36
N THR A 347 8.52 15.36 -39.11
CA THR A 347 8.43 14.65 -37.83
C THR A 347 9.05 15.46 -36.70
N ARG A 348 10.23 16.06 -36.91
CA ARG A 348 10.88 16.94 -35.91
C ARG A 348 10.04 18.19 -35.63
N LEU A 349 9.47 18.79 -36.67
CA LEU A 349 8.56 19.93 -36.52
C LEU A 349 7.31 19.54 -35.71
N ALA A 350 6.67 18.42 -36.02
CA ALA A 350 5.47 17.97 -35.32
C ALA A 350 5.73 17.70 -33.82
N GLU A 351 6.88 17.11 -33.47
CA GLU A 351 7.25 16.90 -32.06
C GLU A 351 7.58 18.22 -31.34
N ALA A 352 8.24 19.17 -32.01
CA ALA A 352 8.46 20.51 -31.46
C ALA A 352 7.12 21.22 -31.18
N GLU A 353 6.16 21.13 -32.10
CA GLU A 353 4.81 21.67 -31.93
C GLU A 353 4.05 21.00 -30.78
N ARG A 354 4.23 19.69 -30.58
CA ARG A 354 3.65 18.96 -29.45
C ARG A 354 4.18 19.51 -28.12
N ILE A 355 5.49 19.65 -27.96
CA ILE A 355 6.10 20.22 -26.74
C ILE A 355 5.67 21.66 -26.53
N ARG A 356 5.52 22.43 -27.61
CA ARG A 356 5.03 23.81 -27.51
C ARG A 356 3.62 23.93 -26.94
N LEU A 357 2.75 22.93 -27.18
CA LEU A 357 1.43 22.87 -26.55
C LEU A 357 1.55 22.59 -25.04
N GLU A 358 2.50 21.75 -24.63
CA GLU A 358 2.81 21.49 -23.22
C GLU A 358 3.33 22.74 -22.49
N LEU A 359 3.98 23.65 -23.22
CA LEU A 359 4.47 24.93 -22.68
C LEU A 359 3.40 26.03 -22.57
N ALA A 360 2.21 25.83 -23.15
CA ALA A 360 1.15 26.85 -23.17
C ALA A 360 0.72 27.37 -21.78
N PRO A 361 0.64 26.54 -20.71
CA PRO A 361 0.26 27.00 -19.37
C PRO A 361 1.23 28.01 -18.75
N PHE A 362 2.49 28.07 -19.22
CA PHE A 362 3.53 28.95 -18.66
C PHE A 362 3.54 30.36 -19.28
N ILE A 363 2.59 30.65 -20.17
CA ILE A 363 2.50 31.91 -20.90
C ILE A 363 1.45 32.81 -20.23
N GLY A 364 1.86 34.02 -19.86
CA GLY A 364 0.96 35.05 -19.31
C GLY A 364 0.62 34.96 -17.81
N ALA A 365 0.87 33.82 -17.16
CA ALA A 365 0.73 33.67 -15.70
C ALA A 365 2.10 33.47 -15.03
N PRO A 366 2.28 33.81 -13.73
CA PRO A 366 3.48 33.47 -12.97
C PRO A 366 3.76 31.97 -13.02
N ILE A 367 5.03 31.59 -13.16
CA ILE A 367 5.42 30.18 -13.24
C ILE A 367 5.75 29.71 -11.83
N ASP A 368 5.03 28.70 -11.36
CA ASP A 368 5.30 28.04 -10.08
C ASP A 368 6.77 27.61 -10.04
N GLU A 369 7.43 27.89 -8.92
CA GLU A 369 8.85 27.63 -8.72
C GLU A 369 9.20 26.19 -9.03
N ASP A 370 8.38 25.25 -8.56
CA ASP A 370 8.64 23.82 -8.69
C ASP A 370 8.51 23.33 -10.14
N LEU A 371 7.93 24.13 -11.05
CA LEU A 371 7.79 23.81 -12.47
C LEU A 371 8.84 24.48 -13.37
N ARG A 372 9.63 25.44 -12.86
CA ARG A 372 10.53 26.26 -13.69
C ARG A 372 11.64 25.46 -14.36
N GLU A 373 12.23 24.48 -13.67
CA GLU A 373 13.28 23.63 -14.25
C GLU A 373 12.74 22.78 -15.41
N GLN A 374 11.58 22.17 -15.22
CA GLN A 374 10.93 21.37 -16.25
C GLN A 374 10.55 22.24 -17.46
N ALA A 375 9.89 23.38 -17.21
CA ALA A 375 9.50 24.32 -18.27
C ALA A 375 10.71 24.83 -19.06
N LEU A 376 11.85 25.10 -18.41
CA LEU A 376 13.08 25.49 -19.11
C LEU A 376 13.65 24.35 -19.97
N ALA A 377 13.64 23.13 -19.46
CA ALA A 377 14.11 21.96 -20.19
C ALA A 377 13.23 21.69 -21.44
N ASP A 378 11.92 21.77 -21.29
CA ASP A 378 10.95 21.58 -22.37
C ASP A 378 11.07 22.69 -23.42
N ALA A 379 11.24 23.95 -23.00
CA ALA A 379 11.48 25.07 -23.92
C ALA A 379 12.76 24.88 -24.75
N ARG A 380 13.88 24.48 -24.11
CA ARG A 380 15.13 24.18 -24.81
C ARG A 380 14.97 23.01 -25.78
N ARG A 381 14.28 21.95 -25.37
CA ARG A 381 13.99 20.77 -26.21
C ARG A 381 13.14 21.14 -27.42
N CYS A 382 12.11 21.97 -27.24
CA CYS A 382 11.28 22.50 -28.32
C CYS A 382 12.12 23.29 -29.34
N GLY A 383 12.97 24.21 -28.88
CA GLY A 383 13.89 24.96 -29.75
C GLY A 383 14.84 24.03 -30.53
N MET A 384 15.51 23.10 -29.84
CA MET A 384 16.40 22.13 -30.49
C MET A 384 15.72 21.36 -31.61
N LEU A 385 14.51 20.83 -31.38
CA LEU A 385 13.75 20.10 -32.40
C LEU A 385 13.33 21.00 -33.58
N ALA A 386 12.98 22.25 -33.31
CA ALA A 386 12.68 23.23 -34.36
C ALA A 386 13.92 23.56 -35.22
N ALA A 387 15.09 23.73 -34.59
CA ALA A 387 16.35 23.95 -35.29
C ALA A 387 16.77 22.74 -36.13
N GLU A 388 16.62 21.52 -35.61
CA GLU A 388 16.87 20.28 -36.36
C GLU A 388 15.93 20.13 -37.56
N ALA A 389 14.63 20.45 -37.38
CA ALA A 389 13.64 20.46 -38.45
C ALA A 389 14.05 21.43 -39.57
N LEU A 390 14.50 22.63 -39.21
CA LEU A 390 14.98 23.63 -40.15
C LEU A 390 16.23 23.17 -40.91
N GLN A 391 17.21 22.58 -40.22
CA GLN A 391 18.43 22.07 -40.86
C GLN A 391 18.14 20.93 -41.84
N LEU A 392 17.27 19.98 -41.46
CA LEU A 392 16.83 18.92 -42.36
C LEU A 392 16.11 19.51 -43.58
N ALA A 393 15.19 20.44 -43.37
CA ALA A 393 14.47 21.09 -44.45
C ALA A 393 15.40 21.84 -45.42
N GLN A 394 16.42 22.53 -44.91
CA GLN A 394 17.39 23.24 -45.74
C GLN A 394 18.21 22.26 -46.59
N ARG A 395 18.67 21.14 -46.01
CA ARG A 395 19.35 20.07 -46.76
C ARG A 395 18.47 19.50 -47.86
N ASP A 396 17.20 19.27 -47.57
CA ASP A 396 16.23 18.75 -48.55
C ASP A 396 16.06 19.72 -49.72
N ILE A 397 15.93 21.03 -49.44
CA ILE A 397 15.85 22.10 -50.45
C ILE A 397 17.13 22.13 -51.31
N ASP A 398 18.30 22.12 -50.67
CA ASP A 398 19.59 22.22 -51.36
C ASP A 398 19.84 21.00 -52.24
N SER A 399 19.48 19.80 -51.79
CA SER A 399 19.59 18.55 -52.56
C SER A 399 18.67 18.48 -53.78
N SER A 400 17.57 19.22 -53.73
CA SER A 400 16.54 19.22 -54.78
C SER A 400 16.78 20.31 -55.84
N ARG A 401 17.74 21.24 -55.62
CA ARG A 401 18.14 22.20 -56.65
C ARG A 401 18.84 21.45 -57.80
N PRO A 402 18.41 21.63 -59.06
CA PRO A 402 19.13 21.07 -60.21
C PRO A 402 20.58 21.57 -60.20
N ASN A 403 21.54 20.65 -60.24
CA ASN A 403 22.93 20.98 -60.56
C ASN A 403 22.95 21.42 -62.03
N ASP A 404 22.83 22.72 -62.27
CA ASP A 404 22.89 23.34 -63.60
C ASP A 404 24.34 23.29 -64.10
N GLY A 405 24.78 22.09 -64.48
CA GLY A 405 26.00 21.86 -65.22
C GLY A 405 25.80 22.31 -66.68
N GLY A 406 26.05 23.59 -66.96
CA GLY A 406 25.84 24.23 -68.25
C GLY A 406 27.10 24.85 -68.90
N TRP A 407 28.00 23.99 -69.39
CA TRP A 407 28.86 24.09 -70.60
C TRP A 407 29.41 25.45 -71.12
N GLY A 408 30.75 25.56 -71.28
CA GLY A 408 31.39 26.58 -72.11
C GLY A 408 32.94 26.54 -72.20
N GLN A 409 33.46 25.76 -73.15
CA GLN A 409 34.56 26.08 -74.09
C GLN A 409 35.89 26.73 -73.61
N GLY A 410 37.01 26.09 -74.01
CA GLY A 410 38.25 26.80 -74.40
C GLY A 410 39.49 26.44 -73.60
N GLY A 411 40.44 25.75 -74.26
CA GLY A 411 41.72 25.38 -73.67
C GLY A 411 42.70 26.54 -73.50
N GLY A 412 43.84 26.24 -72.86
CA GLY A 412 45.03 27.09 -72.92
C GLY A 412 45.64 27.45 -71.57
N ARG A 413 46.83 26.88 -71.35
CA ARG A 413 47.93 27.30 -70.45
C ARG A 413 47.84 28.70 -69.81
N GLY A 414 48.19 28.76 -68.52
CA GLY A 414 49.19 29.75 -68.05
C GLY A 414 48.79 30.68 -66.90
N GLN A 415 49.50 30.49 -65.78
CA GLN A 415 50.22 31.56 -65.05
C GLN A 415 49.46 32.54 -64.13
N ARG A 416 49.82 32.45 -62.83
CA ARG A 416 49.95 33.48 -61.78
C ARG A 416 48.77 34.44 -61.52
N GLY A 417 48.27 34.33 -60.28
CA GLY A 417 48.58 35.31 -59.24
C GLY A 417 47.64 36.50 -59.10
N GLY A 418 47.06 36.64 -57.91
CA GLY A 418 46.39 37.86 -57.44
C GLY A 418 44.96 37.60 -56.96
N PRO A 419 44.63 37.88 -55.68
CA PRO A 419 43.28 37.68 -55.16
C PRO A 419 42.46 38.96 -55.33
N ASP A 420 41.26 38.85 -55.89
CA ASP A 420 40.17 39.76 -55.58
C ASP A 420 38.79 39.12 -55.82
N ILE A 421 38.03 39.06 -54.72
CA ILE A 421 36.59 39.38 -54.60
C ILE A 421 35.61 38.59 -55.50
N MET A 422 34.95 37.58 -54.92
CA MET A 422 33.48 37.39 -55.00
C MET A 422 33.01 36.10 -54.29
N GLY A 423 31.96 36.24 -53.48
CA GLY A 423 30.96 35.18 -53.27
C GLY A 423 31.27 34.12 -52.21
N GLY A 424 30.85 34.37 -50.97
CA GLY A 424 30.89 33.39 -49.90
C GLY A 424 30.18 33.87 -48.63
N LEU A 425 28.87 34.10 -48.71
CA LEU A 425 28.01 34.24 -47.53
C LEU A 425 27.82 32.86 -46.90
N LEU A 426 28.77 32.49 -46.03
CA LEU A 426 28.74 31.35 -45.14
C LEU A 426 28.90 31.85 -43.70
N GLY A 427 27.95 31.46 -42.85
CA GLY A 427 28.17 31.12 -41.45
C GLY A 427 28.71 32.21 -40.52
N GLY A 428 27.83 33.07 -40.01
CA GLY A 428 28.09 33.90 -38.84
C GLY A 428 27.48 33.30 -37.57
N LEU A 429 28.25 32.44 -36.89
CA LEU A 429 28.06 32.07 -35.49
C LEU A 429 29.00 32.96 -34.67
N VAL A 430 28.46 33.88 -33.87
CA VAL A 430 29.15 34.55 -32.74
C VAL A 430 28.06 34.75 -31.67
N ILE A 431 27.95 33.85 -30.69
CA ILE A 431 28.48 34.01 -29.33
C ILE A 431 28.15 35.38 -28.73
N GLY A 432 26.96 35.48 -28.15
CA GLY A 432 26.57 36.56 -27.24
C GLY A 432 26.45 36.04 -25.82
N SER A 433 27.58 35.63 -25.24
CA SER A 433 27.68 35.36 -23.80
C SER A 433 29.11 35.66 -23.35
N LEU A 434 29.30 36.84 -22.76
CA LEU A 434 30.30 37.25 -21.76
C LEU A 434 30.57 38.77 -21.88
N LEU A 435 30.07 39.52 -20.91
CA LEU A 435 30.54 40.78 -20.30
C LEU A 435 29.37 41.21 -19.41
N ASP A 436 29.31 40.69 -18.18
CA ASP A 436 30.03 41.18 -17.01
C ASP A 436 29.63 42.61 -16.65
N GLY A 437 29.11 42.73 -15.43
CA GLY A 437 28.67 43.98 -14.86
C GLY A 437 29.87 44.82 -14.49
N MET A 438 29.87 46.07 -14.93
CA MET A 438 30.56 47.15 -14.26
C MET A 438 29.62 48.36 -14.25
N PHE A 439 29.38 48.85 -13.04
CA PHE A 439 28.70 50.08 -12.61
C PHE A 439 27.21 49.97 -12.21
N ASP A 440 27.03 50.09 -10.89
CA ASP A 440 25.87 50.44 -10.05
C ASP A 440 24.73 49.42 -9.86
#